data_AF-A0A921FJW7-F1
#
_entry.id   AF-A0A921FJW7-F1
#
_cell.length_a   1.000
_cell.length_b   1.000
_cell.length_c   1.000
_cell.angle_alpha   90.00
_cell.angle_beta   90.00
_cell.angle_gamma   90.00
#
_symmetry.space_group_name_H-M   'P 1'
#
loop_
_entity.id
_entity.type
_entity.pdbx_description
1 polymer ?
#
loop_
_entity_poly.entity_id
_entity_poly.type
_entity_poly.pdbx_seq_one_letter_code
_entity_poly.pdbx_strand_id
1 'polypeptide(L)'
;MSTRIDVTQQLRTDYRTGSKSEKSAILDQFCASTGLGRSTARRYLTSKTIGVSNVVRFDRRKHKPTKYSANAKKQLIRVWRLMGMPSGKYMAAVLLIWLDALEAHDEIAVGRSGYNPTVRTQLLSMSAATIDRYLKAERDRLKLKGIATTKPGALLRNSITVRKAGDEVEDEPGFF
;
A
#
# COMPACT_ATOMS: atom_id res chain seq x y z
N MET A 1 -17.29 -17.01 -19.40
CA MET A 1 -17.02 -15.64 -19.92
C MET A 1 -17.39 -15.47 -21.39
N SER A 2 -17.29 -16.51 -22.24
CA SER A 2 -17.66 -16.46 -23.68
C SER A 2 -19.09 -15.97 -23.91
N THR A 3 -20.08 -16.53 -23.22
CA THR A 3 -21.51 -16.22 -23.40
C THR A 3 -21.84 -14.72 -23.31
N ARG A 4 -21.15 -13.98 -22.43
CA ARG A 4 -21.36 -12.53 -22.30
C ARG A 4 -20.79 -11.76 -23.48
N ILE A 5 -19.68 -12.23 -24.02
CA ILE A 5 -19.03 -11.65 -25.19
C ILE A 5 -19.93 -11.86 -26.42
N ASP A 6 -20.44 -13.07 -26.59
CA ASP A 6 -21.28 -13.47 -27.72
C ASP A 6 -22.59 -12.67 -27.75
N VAL A 7 -23.29 -12.58 -26.62
CA VAL A 7 -24.50 -11.74 -26.46
C VAL A 7 -24.21 -10.26 -26.71
N THR A 8 -23.03 -9.77 -26.28
CA THR A 8 -22.62 -8.39 -26.55
C THR A 8 -22.37 -8.17 -28.04
N GLN A 9 -21.72 -9.09 -28.74
CA GLN A 9 -21.45 -8.96 -30.16
C GLN A 9 -22.74 -8.93 -30.99
N GLN A 10 -23.72 -9.76 -30.63
CA GLN A 10 -25.00 -9.85 -31.32
C GLN A 10 -25.87 -8.59 -31.12
N LEU A 11 -26.03 -8.12 -29.88
CA LEU A 11 -26.96 -7.02 -29.56
C LEU A 11 -26.37 -5.61 -29.75
N ARG A 12 -25.06 -5.50 -29.99
CA ARG A 12 -24.36 -4.22 -29.97
C ARG A 12 -24.68 -3.32 -31.16
N THR A 13 -24.88 -3.88 -32.34
CA THR A 13 -25.23 -3.10 -33.53
C THR A 13 -26.63 -2.51 -33.33
N ASP A 14 -27.60 -3.35 -32.99
CA ASP A 14 -29.00 -2.99 -32.76
C ASP A 14 -29.14 -1.97 -31.62
N TYR A 15 -28.39 -2.15 -30.53
CA TYR A 15 -28.39 -1.18 -29.43
C TYR A 15 -27.85 0.19 -29.85
N ARG A 16 -26.95 0.28 -30.83
CA ARG A 16 -26.38 1.57 -31.27
C ARG A 16 -27.29 2.29 -32.25
N THR A 17 -27.93 1.56 -33.16
CA THR A 17 -28.81 2.11 -34.21
C THR A 17 -30.26 2.28 -33.76
N GLY A 18 -30.69 1.54 -32.74
CA GLY A 18 -32.10 1.51 -32.33
C GLY A 18 -32.64 2.80 -31.70
N SER A 19 -33.97 2.92 -31.71
CA SER A 19 -34.73 3.98 -31.05
C SER A 19 -34.63 3.90 -29.52
N LYS A 20 -35.13 4.92 -28.81
CA LYS A 20 -35.11 4.94 -27.32
C LYS A 20 -35.86 3.73 -26.73
N SER A 21 -36.97 3.33 -27.35
CA SER A 21 -37.78 2.18 -26.91
C SER A 21 -37.01 0.86 -27.12
N GLU A 22 -36.47 0.64 -28.33
CA GLU A 22 -35.67 -0.54 -28.67
C GLU A 22 -34.44 -0.69 -27.78
N LYS A 23 -33.72 0.40 -27.52
CA LYS A 23 -32.57 0.40 -26.59
C LYS A 23 -32.94 -0.05 -25.18
N SER A 24 -34.13 0.30 -24.72
CA SER A 24 -34.62 -0.14 -23.40
C SER A 24 -34.86 -1.65 -23.41
N ALA A 25 -35.59 -2.15 -24.40
CA ALA A 25 -35.89 -3.58 -24.53
C ALA A 25 -34.61 -4.43 -24.67
N ILE A 26 -33.64 -3.98 -25.46
CA ILE A 26 -32.34 -4.66 -25.63
C ILE A 26 -31.57 -4.72 -24.30
N LEU A 27 -31.62 -3.65 -23.49
CA LEU A 27 -30.98 -3.65 -22.17
C LEU A 27 -31.67 -4.62 -21.22
N ASP A 28 -33.01 -4.68 -21.22
CA ASP A 28 -33.78 -5.61 -20.39
C ASP A 28 -33.44 -7.08 -20.75
N GLN A 29 -33.42 -7.40 -22.05
CA GLN A 29 -33.01 -8.71 -22.56
C GLN A 29 -31.56 -9.06 -22.19
N PHE A 30 -30.63 -8.11 -22.30
CA PHE A 30 -29.24 -8.31 -21.92
C PHE A 30 -29.09 -8.57 -20.41
N CYS A 31 -29.81 -7.84 -19.58
CA CYS A 31 -29.79 -8.02 -18.12
C CYS A 31 -30.35 -9.39 -17.74
N ALA A 32 -31.48 -9.79 -18.32
CA ALA A 32 -32.11 -11.09 -18.08
C ALA A 32 -31.21 -12.27 -18.47
N SER A 33 -30.50 -12.16 -19.61
CA SER A 33 -29.62 -13.23 -20.10
C SER A 33 -28.28 -13.32 -19.37
N THR A 34 -27.71 -12.19 -18.90
CA THR A 34 -26.36 -12.16 -18.32
C THR A 34 -26.31 -12.02 -16.80
N GLY A 35 -27.46 -11.71 -16.17
CA GLY A 35 -27.59 -11.39 -14.74
C GLY A 35 -26.89 -10.08 -14.33
N LEU A 36 -26.48 -9.26 -15.29
CA LEU A 36 -25.78 -8.00 -15.03
C LEU A 36 -26.78 -6.85 -14.85
N GLY A 37 -26.42 -5.88 -14.00
CA GLY A 37 -27.20 -4.66 -13.86
C GLY A 37 -27.18 -3.79 -15.13
N ARG A 38 -28.23 -2.97 -15.30
CA ARG A 38 -28.46 -2.13 -16.49
C ARG A 38 -27.29 -1.19 -16.82
N SER A 39 -26.63 -0.64 -15.81
CA SER A 39 -25.44 0.22 -15.98
C SER A 39 -24.27 -0.54 -16.60
N THR A 40 -24.02 -1.77 -16.15
CA THR A 40 -23.01 -2.66 -16.69
C THR A 40 -23.39 -3.13 -18.10
N ALA A 41 -24.65 -3.51 -18.33
CA ALA A 41 -25.15 -3.88 -19.66
C ALA A 41 -24.92 -2.77 -20.69
N ARG A 42 -25.30 -1.52 -20.35
CA ARG A 42 -25.03 -0.34 -21.18
C ARG A 42 -23.53 -0.18 -21.47
N ARG A 43 -22.67 -0.39 -20.47
CA ARG A 43 -21.21 -0.30 -20.63
C ARG A 43 -20.67 -1.35 -21.60
N TYR A 44 -21.19 -2.58 -21.57
CA TYR A 44 -20.82 -3.64 -22.51
C TYR A 44 -21.23 -3.29 -23.95
N LEU A 45 -22.48 -2.84 -24.15
CA LEU A 45 -23.02 -2.55 -25.49
C LEU A 45 -22.46 -1.24 -26.10
N THR A 46 -22.05 -0.28 -25.26
CA THR A 46 -21.52 1.03 -25.73
C THR A 46 -20.01 1.00 -25.93
N SER A 47 -19.27 0.25 -25.11
CA SER A 47 -17.81 0.29 -25.13
C SER A 47 -17.24 -0.36 -26.38
N LYS A 48 -16.22 0.29 -26.97
CA LYS A 48 -15.51 -0.25 -28.12
C LYS A 48 -14.60 -1.43 -27.81
N THR A 49 -14.23 -1.59 -26.53
CA THR A 49 -13.11 -2.42 -26.09
C THR A 49 -13.50 -3.49 -25.07
N ILE A 50 -14.77 -3.56 -24.69
CA ILE A 50 -15.29 -4.57 -23.77
C ILE A 50 -15.91 -5.70 -24.61
N GLY A 51 -15.48 -6.93 -24.38
CA GLY A 51 -15.95 -8.10 -25.13
C GLY A 51 -15.30 -8.30 -26.50
N VAL A 52 -14.27 -7.54 -26.84
CA VAL A 52 -13.47 -7.79 -28.05
C VAL A 52 -12.21 -8.52 -27.62
N SER A 53 -11.98 -9.72 -28.16
CA SER A 53 -10.70 -10.43 -28.01
C SER A 53 -9.59 -9.63 -28.71
N ASN A 54 -8.37 -9.68 -28.16
CA ASN A 54 -7.18 -9.04 -28.75
C ASN A 54 -7.12 -7.50 -28.74
N VAL A 55 -7.86 -6.81 -27.86
CA VAL A 55 -7.66 -5.36 -27.66
C VAL A 55 -6.53 -5.09 -26.66
N VAL A 56 -5.45 -4.49 -27.14
CA VAL A 56 -4.38 -3.98 -26.27
C VAL A 56 -4.90 -2.78 -25.47
N ARG A 57 -5.05 -2.96 -24.16
CA ARG A 57 -5.45 -1.88 -23.24
C ARG A 57 -4.20 -1.17 -22.72
N PHE A 58 -3.94 0.03 -23.24
CA PHE A 58 -2.93 0.91 -22.69
C PHE A 58 -3.50 1.66 -21.49
N ASP A 59 -2.92 1.44 -20.30
CA ASP A 59 -3.19 2.28 -19.14
C ASP A 59 -2.56 3.66 -19.37
N ARG A 60 -3.40 4.68 -19.56
CA ARG A 60 -2.96 6.07 -19.80
C ARG A 60 -2.68 6.84 -18.51
N ARG A 61 -2.75 6.21 -17.34
CA ARG A 61 -2.44 6.88 -16.07
C ARG A 61 -0.98 7.33 -16.07
N LYS A 62 -0.77 8.64 -15.98
CA LYS A 62 0.56 9.24 -15.80
C LYS A 62 0.91 9.26 -14.32
N HIS A 63 2.04 8.67 -13.95
CA HIS A 63 2.59 8.85 -12.61
C HIS A 63 3.27 10.22 -12.51
N LYS A 64 3.00 10.94 -11.42
CA LYS A 64 3.70 12.19 -11.12
C LYS A 64 5.19 11.88 -10.89
N PRO A 65 6.13 12.65 -11.45
CA PRO A 65 7.55 12.43 -11.23
C PRO A 65 7.87 12.53 -9.73
N THR A 66 8.73 11.64 -9.24
CA THR A 66 9.11 11.63 -7.83
C THR A 66 10.10 12.77 -7.55
N LYS A 67 9.80 13.63 -6.56
CA LYS A 67 10.65 14.77 -6.18
C LYS A 67 12.08 14.38 -5.79
N TYR A 68 12.27 13.19 -5.24
CA TYR A 68 13.55 12.71 -4.73
C TYR A 68 14.03 11.51 -5.55
N SER A 69 15.33 11.47 -5.83
CA SER A 69 15.96 10.44 -6.66
C SER A 69 15.87 9.05 -6.02
N ALA A 70 16.01 8.00 -6.84
CA ALA A 70 16.07 6.63 -6.34
C ALA A 70 17.29 6.42 -5.42
N ASN A 71 18.43 7.05 -5.72
CA ASN A 71 19.63 6.97 -4.91
C ASN A 71 19.41 7.64 -3.54
N ALA A 72 18.76 8.81 -3.48
CA ALA A 72 18.43 9.42 -2.20
C ALA A 72 17.55 8.52 -1.32
N LYS A 73 16.56 7.83 -1.89
CA LYS A 73 15.76 6.87 -1.12
C LYS A 73 16.58 5.69 -0.60
N LYS A 74 17.49 5.14 -1.42
CA LYS A 74 18.39 4.06 -1.00
C LYS A 74 19.32 4.50 0.14
N GLN A 75 19.91 5.68 0.00
CA GLN A 75 20.81 6.24 1.03
C GLN A 75 20.05 6.58 2.32
N LEU A 76 18.82 7.09 2.23
CA LEU A 76 17.95 7.31 3.38
C LEU A 76 17.78 6.03 4.21
N ILE A 77 17.50 4.90 3.55
CA ILE A 77 17.32 3.60 4.22
C ILE A 77 18.62 3.16 4.88
N ARG A 78 19.77 3.34 4.20
CA ARG A 78 21.09 2.98 4.76
C ARG A 78 21.39 3.78 6.02
N VAL A 79 21.28 5.11 5.95
CA VAL A 79 21.51 6.00 7.10
C VAL A 79 20.54 5.66 8.23
N TRP A 80 19.25 5.48 7.93
CA TRP A 80 18.24 5.11 8.92
C TRP A 80 18.58 3.82 9.68
N ARG A 81 19.12 2.80 8.98
CA ARG A 81 19.58 1.55 9.61
C ARG A 81 20.80 1.77 10.50
N LEU A 82 21.78 2.55 10.04
CA LEU A 82 22.97 2.90 10.83
C LEU A 82 22.62 3.67 12.10
N MET A 83 21.58 4.51 12.05
CA MET A 83 21.06 5.27 13.19
C MET A 83 20.28 4.42 14.21
N GLY A 84 20.10 3.11 13.98
CA GLY A 84 19.27 2.27 14.86
C GLY A 84 17.76 2.43 14.63
N MET A 85 17.35 2.82 13.42
CA MET A 85 15.95 2.86 12.99
C MET A 85 15.02 3.81 13.77
N PRO A 86 15.41 5.08 14.02
CA PRO A 86 14.57 6.03 14.74
C PRO A 86 13.31 6.44 13.97
N SER A 87 12.41 7.16 14.65
CA SER A 87 11.26 7.81 13.99
C SER A 87 11.72 8.88 12.99
N GLY A 88 10.94 9.14 11.94
CA GLY A 88 11.28 10.16 10.93
C GLY A 88 11.41 11.57 11.51
N LYS A 89 10.69 11.89 12.60
CA LYS A 89 10.82 13.16 13.34
C LYS A 89 12.21 13.31 13.97
N TYR A 90 12.65 12.29 14.70
CA TYR A 90 13.98 12.28 15.31
C TYR A 90 15.06 12.31 14.23
N MET A 91 14.93 11.44 13.22
CA MET A 91 15.87 11.35 12.12
C MET A 91 16.06 12.70 11.43
N ALA A 92 14.97 13.40 11.07
CA ALA A 92 15.03 14.70 10.41
C ALA A 92 15.80 15.75 11.24
N ALA A 93 15.66 15.73 12.57
CA ALA A 93 16.30 16.70 13.45
C ALA A 93 17.82 16.51 13.55
N VAL A 94 18.30 15.26 13.50
CA VAL A 94 19.72 14.94 13.68
C VAL A 94 20.43 14.56 12.37
N LEU A 95 19.72 14.56 11.23
CA LEU A 95 20.23 14.01 9.97
C LEU A 95 21.52 14.67 9.51
N LEU A 96 21.67 15.97 9.72
CA LEU A 96 22.88 16.71 9.35
C LEU A 96 24.10 16.19 10.11
N ILE A 97 24.01 16.13 11.43
CA ILE A 97 25.08 15.65 12.32
C ILE A 97 25.49 14.22 11.94
N TRP A 98 24.51 13.36 11.65
CA TRP A 98 24.78 11.99 11.23
C TRP A 98 25.44 11.90 9.85
N LEU A 99 25.03 12.72 8.89
CA LEU A 99 25.67 12.74 7.57
C LEU A 99 27.12 13.24 7.67
N ASP A 100 27.38 14.28 8.47
CA ASP A 100 28.74 14.77 8.72
C ASP A 100 29.64 13.68 9.35
N ALA A 101 29.14 13.00 10.39
CA ALA A 101 29.87 11.93 11.05
C ALA A 101 30.13 10.74 10.12
N LEU A 102 29.13 10.32 9.34
CA LEU A 102 29.27 9.20 8.41
C LEU A 102 30.21 9.50 7.25
N GLU A 103 30.31 10.76 6.82
CA GLU A 103 31.30 11.19 5.84
C GLU A 103 32.70 11.25 6.44
N ALA A 104 32.84 11.78 7.66
CA ALA A 104 34.13 11.87 8.35
C ALA A 104 34.75 10.49 8.64
N HIS A 105 33.92 9.47 8.82
CA HIS A 105 34.35 8.08 9.05
C HIS A 105 34.38 7.23 7.76
N ASP A 106 34.26 7.83 6.57
CA ASP A 106 34.27 7.14 5.27
C ASP A 106 33.20 6.04 5.07
N GLU A 107 32.20 5.99 5.96
CA GLU A 107 31.04 5.09 5.86
C GLU A 107 30.18 5.45 4.63
N ILE A 108 30.08 6.75 4.36
CA ILE A 108 29.44 7.31 3.18
C ILE A 108 30.42 8.27 2.52
N ALA A 109 30.81 7.99 1.28
CA ALA A 109 31.71 8.85 0.52
C ALA A 109 31.10 9.21 -0.84
N VAL A 110 31.43 10.40 -1.34
CA VAL A 110 31.00 10.85 -2.67
C VAL A 110 31.51 9.86 -3.72
N GLY A 111 30.62 9.47 -4.64
CA GLY A 111 30.91 8.48 -5.69
C GLY A 111 30.72 7.02 -5.24
N ARG A 112 30.66 6.73 -3.93
CA ARG A 112 30.37 5.38 -3.43
C ARG A 112 28.87 5.14 -3.29
N SER A 113 28.40 3.97 -3.71
CA SER A 113 27.00 3.54 -3.58
C SER A 113 25.96 4.54 -4.14
N GLY A 114 26.36 5.40 -5.09
CA GLY A 114 25.50 6.45 -5.65
C GLY A 114 25.24 7.64 -4.72
N TYR A 115 26.06 7.83 -3.67
CA TYR A 115 26.06 9.04 -2.86
C TYR A 115 26.79 10.19 -3.59
N ASN A 116 26.19 11.37 -3.60
CA ASN A 116 26.75 12.57 -4.20
C ASN A 116 26.18 13.82 -3.49
N PRO A 117 26.74 15.02 -3.71
CA PRO A 117 26.27 16.25 -3.06
C PRO A 117 24.77 16.52 -3.30
N THR A 118 24.26 16.21 -4.49
CA THR A 118 22.82 16.36 -4.81
C THR A 118 21.96 15.43 -3.95
N VAL A 119 22.39 14.19 -3.71
CA VAL A 119 21.73 13.23 -2.83
C VAL A 119 21.76 13.73 -1.38
N ARG A 120 22.89 14.28 -0.93
CA ARG A 120 23.00 14.89 0.40
C ARG A 120 21.97 16.00 0.60
N THR A 121 21.90 16.95 -0.33
CA THR A 121 20.89 18.03 -0.30
C THR A 121 19.46 17.49 -0.36
N GLN A 122 19.24 16.44 -1.14
CA GLN A 122 17.93 15.77 -1.19
C GLN A 122 17.55 15.15 0.16
N LEU A 123 18.48 14.50 0.87
CA LEU A 123 18.23 13.92 2.18
C LEU A 123 17.89 15.00 3.21
N LEU A 124 18.69 16.06 3.28
CA LEU A 124 18.50 17.18 4.23
C LEU A 124 17.22 17.97 3.97
N SER A 125 16.72 17.99 2.73
CA SER A 125 15.45 18.67 2.38
C SER A 125 14.20 17.81 2.58
N MET A 126 14.32 16.56 3.05
CA MET A 126 13.14 15.73 3.34
C MET A 126 12.50 16.16 4.67
N SER A 127 11.18 16.37 4.65
CA SER A 127 10.43 16.53 5.90
C SER A 127 10.30 15.19 6.64
N ALA A 128 10.11 15.25 7.96
CA ALA A 128 9.88 14.07 8.79
C ALA A 128 8.77 13.15 8.24
N ALA A 129 7.64 13.73 7.80
CA ALA A 129 6.54 12.97 7.19
C ALA A 129 6.94 12.29 5.87
N THR A 130 7.81 12.91 5.07
CA THR A 130 8.32 12.33 3.83
C THR A 130 9.24 11.15 4.13
N ILE A 131 10.12 11.31 5.12
CA ILE A 131 11.02 10.26 5.61
C ILE A 131 10.20 9.05 6.07
N ASP A 132 9.22 9.23 6.95
CA ASP A 132 8.37 8.14 7.45
C ASP A 132 7.62 7.43 6.31
N ARG A 133 7.12 8.17 5.31
CA ARG A 133 6.45 7.57 4.14
C ARG A 133 7.39 6.69 3.31
N TYR A 134 8.64 7.11 3.12
CA TYR A 134 9.62 6.31 2.37
C TYR A 134 10.13 5.11 3.16
N LEU A 135 10.28 5.24 4.47
CA LEU A 135 10.72 4.16 5.33
C LEU A 135 9.61 3.16 5.66
N LYS A 136 8.33 3.50 5.43
CA LYS A 136 7.17 2.64 5.75
C LYS A 136 7.35 1.21 5.24
N ALA A 137 7.72 1.03 3.99
CA ALA A 137 7.89 -0.29 3.40
C ALA A 137 9.01 -1.10 4.09
N GLU A 138 10.11 -0.44 4.47
CA GLU A 138 11.21 -1.09 5.19
C GLU A 138 10.79 -1.44 6.63
N ARG A 139 10.08 -0.54 7.31
CA ARG A 139 9.53 -0.79 8.65
C ARG A 139 8.54 -1.96 8.65
N ASP A 140 7.67 -2.03 7.64
CA ASP A 140 6.70 -3.11 7.50
C ASP A 140 7.38 -4.46 7.21
N ARG A 141 8.54 -4.48 6.53
CA ARG A 141 9.35 -5.70 6.35
C ARG A 141 10.01 -6.17 7.64
N LEU A 142 10.41 -5.23 8.50
CA LEU A 142 11.05 -5.52 9.79
C LEU A 142 10.08 -5.83 10.91
N LYS A 143 8.78 -5.56 10.72
CA LYS A 143 7.75 -6.02 11.64
C LYS A 143 7.84 -7.53 11.76
N LEU A 144 8.17 -7.99 12.96
CA LEU A 144 8.02 -9.39 13.32
C LEU A 144 6.56 -9.77 13.05
N LYS A 145 6.35 -10.70 12.13
CA LYS A 145 5.07 -11.39 12.03
C LYS A 145 4.99 -12.22 13.29
N GLY A 146 4.23 -11.74 14.27
CA GLY A 146 4.05 -12.49 15.52
C GLY A 146 3.64 -13.92 15.19
N ILE A 147 4.24 -14.89 15.88
CA ILE A 147 3.53 -16.15 16.10
C ILE A 147 2.26 -15.70 16.81
N ALA A 148 1.11 -15.89 16.17
CA ALA A 148 -0.16 -15.51 16.76
C ALA A 148 -0.17 -16.00 18.21
N THR A 149 -0.51 -15.12 19.17
CA THR A 149 -0.79 -15.57 20.52
C THR A 149 -1.78 -16.73 20.44
N THR A 150 -1.67 -17.70 21.34
CA THR A 150 -2.69 -18.74 21.48
C THR A 150 -4.06 -18.08 21.48
N LYS A 151 -4.97 -18.56 20.63
CA LYS A 151 -6.35 -18.06 20.53
C LYS A 151 -6.88 -17.89 21.97
N PRO A 152 -7.27 -16.69 22.41
CA PRO A 152 -7.68 -16.49 23.80
C PRO A 152 -8.90 -17.38 24.06
N GLY A 153 -8.67 -18.49 24.76
CA GLY A 153 -9.75 -19.35 25.22
C GLY A 153 -10.52 -18.62 26.30
N ALA A 154 -11.85 -18.60 26.22
CA ALA A 154 -12.70 -17.97 27.22
C ALA A 154 -12.46 -18.51 28.65
N LEU A 155 -11.91 -19.72 28.76
CA LEU A 155 -11.73 -20.48 30.00
C LEU A 155 -10.66 -19.91 30.95
N LEU A 156 -9.60 -19.29 30.45
CA LEU A 156 -8.48 -18.83 31.31
C LEU A 156 -8.65 -17.41 31.85
N ARG A 157 -9.58 -16.63 31.30
CA ARG A 157 -9.77 -15.22 31.69
C ARG A 157 -10.40 -15.05 33.08
N ASN A 158 -11.08 -16.10 33.56
CA ASN A 158 -11.80 -16.08 34.84
C ASN A 158 -11.12 -16.95 35.92
N SER A 159 -10.09 -17.72 35.58
CA SER A 159 -9.39 -18.61 36.53
C SER A 159 -8.15 -17.97 37.17
N ILE A 160 -7.65 -16.88 36.59
CA ILE A 160 -6.55 -16.10 37.17
C ILE A 160 -7.14 -14.78 37.68
N THR A 161 -7.33 -14.68 38.99
CA THR A 161 -7.76 -13.44 39.63
C THR A 161 -6.69 -12.38 39.42
N VAL A 162 -7.03 -11.29 38.73
CA VAL A 162 -6.14 -10.13 38.60
C VAL A 162 -6.16 -9.39 39.94
N ARG A 163 -5.12 -9.56 40.75
CA ARG A 163 -4.96 -8.84 42.01
C ARG A 163 -4.82 -7.33 41.76
N LYS A 164 -5.50 -6.51 42.54
CA LYS A 164 -5.43 -5.04 42.53
C LYS A 164 -4.62 -4.56 43.74
N ALA A 165 -4.18 -3.30 43.69
CA ALA A 165 -3.50 -2.69 44.83
C ALA A 165 -4.42 -2.70 46.06
N GLY A 166 -4.00 -3.39 47.12
CA GLY A 166 -4.74 -3.56 48.37
C GLY A 166 -5.30 -4.96 48.63
N ASP A 167 -5.15 -5.89 47.70
CA ASP A 167 -5.53 -7.30 47.94
C ASP A 167 -4.55 -7.96 48.93
N GLU A 168 -5.06 -8.80 49.82
CA GLU A 168 -4.24 -9.55 50.79
C GLU A 168 -3.24 -10.44 50.05
N VAL A 169 -1.96 -10.30 50.39
CA VAL A 169 -0.87 -11.13 49.87
C VAL A 169 -0.67 -12.28 50.86
N GLU A 170 -0.66 -13.51 50.36
CA GLU A 170 -0.35 -14.69 51.17
C GLU A 170 1.07 -14.55 51.74
N ASP A 171 1.22 -14.74 53.05
CA ASP A 171 2.50 -14.67 53.77
C ASP A 171 3.31 -15.97 53.56
N GLU A 172 3.48 -16.35 52.29
CA GLU A 172 4.29 -17.49 51.87
C GLU A 172 5.50 -17.01 51.04
N PRO A 173 6.69 -17.62 51.23
CA PRO A 173 7.88 -17.26 50.47
C PRO A 173 7.66 -17.43 48.96
N GLY A 174 7.72 -16.33 48.21
CA GLY A 174 7.53 -16.32 46.76
C GLY A 174 6.36 -15.47 46.26
N PHE A 175 5.52 -14.97 47.16
CA PHE A 175 4.55 -13.91 46.88
C PHE A 175 5.08 -12.57 47.43
N PHE A 176 5.05 -11.51 46.61
CA PHE A 176 5.57 -10.16 46.92
C PHE A 176 4.51 -9.10 46.60
#